data_AF-A0A534MLC0-F1
#
_entry.id   AF-A0A534MLC0-F1
#
_cell.length_a   1.000
_cell.length_b   1.000
_cell.length_c   1.000
_cell.angle_alpha   90.00
_cell.angle_beta   90.00
_cell.angle_gamma   90.00
#
_symmetry.space_group_name_H-M   'P 1'
#
loop_
_entity.id
_entity.type
_entity.pdbx_description
1 polymer ?
#
loop_
_entity_poly.entity_id
_entity_poly.type
_entity_poly.pdbx_seq_one_letter_code
_entity_poly.pdbx_strand_id
1 'polypeptide(L)'
;MPSRPYKDLVIYGCFVLNRLVADMGIDLYQDGLESKLEIVLPNQRGMSKEEVKREIKSNHFMTDRVIESLQEEGHVSVQVLEGHYRIRITREGVVHIRRYNEFYRKIYTEQIRDHYRFTQAPFWLRD
;
A
#
# COMPACT_ATOMS: atom_id res chain seq x y z
N MET A 1 -4.40 16.04 -22.09
CA MET A 1 -4.81 15.55 -20.76
C MET A 1 -4.08 16.37 -19.72
N PRO A 2 -4.74 16.95 -18.71
CA PRO A 2 -4.01 17.70 -17.68
C PRO A 2 -3.04 16.73 -17.01
N SER A 3 -1.77 17.13 -16.92
CA SER A 3 -0.72 16.35 -16.26
C SER A 3 -1.18 16.05 -14.84
N ARG A 4 -1.55 14.79 -14.56
CA ARG A 4 -1.81 14.38 -13.17
C ARG A 4 -0.56 14.71 -12.35
N PRO A 5 -0.72 15.22 -11.12
CA PRO A 5 0.43 15.47 -10.26
C PRO A 5 1.32 14.23 -10.21
N TYR A 6 2.64 14.44 -10.32
CA TYR A 6 3.62 13.34 -10.32
C TYR A 6 3.51 12.43 -9.09
N LYS A 7 2.99 12.96 -7.98
CA LYS A 7 2.67 12.25 -6.76
C LYS A 7 1.31 12.73 -6.22
N ASP A 8 0.35 11.84 -6.16
CA ASP A 8 -1.01 12.07 -5.64
C ASP A 8 -1.37 11.03 -4.57
N LEU A 9 -2.53 11.21 -3.92
CA LEU A 9 -3.00 10.29 -2.87
C LEU A 9 -3.17 8.86 -3.40
N VAL A 10 -3.51 8.73 -4.68
CA VAL A 10 -3.79 7.44 -5.32
C VAL A 10 -2.51 6.62 -5.43
N ILE A 11 -1.44 7.17 -6.01
CA ILE A 11 -0.18 6.43 -6.16
C ILE A 11 0.49 6.15 -4.81
N TYR A 12 0.40 7.09 -3.87
CA TYR A 12 0.89 6.85 -2.51
C TYR A 12 0.11 5.76 -1.79
N GLY A 13 -1.22 5.76 -1.90
CA GLY A 13 -2.05 4.69 -1.37
C GLY A 13 -1.65 3.34 -1.93
N CYS A 14 -1.36 3.28 -3.24
CA CYS A 14 -0.89 2.05 -3.88
C CYS A 14 0.44 1.55 -3.31
N PHE A 15 1.42 2.43 -3.06
CA PHE A 15 2.68 2.02 -2.45
C PHE A 15 2.45 1.46 -1.04
N VAL A 16 1.60 2.10 -0.24
CA VAL A 16 1.28 1.64 1.12
C VAL A 16 0.59 0.27 1.10
N LEU A 17 -0.45 0.09 0.26
CA LEU A 17 -1.16 -1.17 0.16
C LEU A 17 -0.26 -2.31 -0.34
N ASN A 18 0.54 -2.04 -1.37
CA ASN A 18 1.51 -3.02 -1.87
C ASN A 18 2.56 -3.37 -0.83
N ARG A 19 3.02 -2.40 -0.02
CA ARG A 19 3.98 -2.66 1.06
C ARG A 19 3.38 -3.53 2.16
N LEU A 20 2.12 -3.28 2.55
CA LEU A 20 1.39 -4.09 3.53
C LEU A 20 1.18 -5.53 3.04
N VAL A 21 0.79 -5.71 1.78
CA VAL A 21 0.68 -7.03 1.12
C VAL A 21 2.03 -7.75 1.10
N ALA A 22 3.09 -7.01 0.77
CA ALA A 22 4.43 -7.56 0.67
C ALA A 22 4.98 -8.05 2.02
N ASP A 23 4.77 -7.30 3.10
CA ASP A 23 5.20 -7.70 4.45
C ASP A 23 4.51 -8.98 4.94
N MET A 24 3.34 -9.32 4.39
CA MET A 24 2.64 -10.57 4.70
C MET A 24 3.01 -11.74 3.76
N GLY A 25 3.87 -11.52 2.75
CA GLY A 25 4.21 -12.56 1.76
C GLY A 25 2.99 -13.02 0.95
N ILE A 26 2.04 -12.11 0.71
CA ILE A 26 0.87 -12.39 -0.12
C ILE A 26 1.24 -12.17 -1.58
N ASP A 27 1.08 -13.22 -2.38
CA ASP A 27 0.98 -13.10 -3.82
C ASP A 27 -0.50 -12.83 -4.17
N LEU A 28 -0.77 -11.70 -4.81
CA LEU A 28 -2.11 -11.24 -5.17
C LEU A 28 -2.77 -12.09 -6.27
N TYR A 29 -1.97 -12.87 -7.01
CA TYR A 29 -2.44 -13.64 -8.16
C TYR A 29 -2.37 -15.16 -7.94
N GLN A 30 -1.95 -15.60 -6.74
CA GLN A 30 -1.93 -17.02 -6.37
C GLN A 30 -3.35 -17.62 -6.31
N ASP A 31 -3.44 -18.91 -6.62
CA ASP A 31 -4.65 -19.69 -6.34
C ASP A 31 -4.91 -19.78 -4.84
N GLY A 32 -6.18 -19.73 -4.43
CA GLY A 32 -6.57 -19.83 -3.02
C GLY A 32 -6.26 -18.58 -2.17
N LEU A 33 -6.10 -17.41 -2.78
CA LEU A 33 -5.87 -16.14 -2.07
C LEU A 33 -6.85 -15.92 -0.92
N GLU A 34 -8.15 -16.11 -1.14
CA GLU A 34 -9.20 -15.89 -0.13
C GLU A 34 -8.97 -16.70 1.15
N SER A 35 -8.65 -17.99 1.01
CA SER A 35 -8.36 -18.88 2.15
C SER A 35 -7.07 -18.47 2.86
N LYS A 36 -6.04 -18.02 2.11
CA LYS A 36 -4.83 -17.49 2.72
C LYS A 36 -5.12 -16.22 3.53
N LEU A 37 -5.95 -15.31 3.01
CA LEU A 37 -6.32 -14.06 3.69
C LEU A 37 -7.00 -14.28 5.03
N GLU A 38 -7.83 -15.32 5.17
CA GLU A 38 -8.46 -15.68 6.45
C GLU A 38 -7.43 -16.02 7.54
N ILE A 39 -6.27 -16.55 7.14
CA ILE A 39 -5.20 -16.94 8.05
C ILE A 39 -4.27 -15.75 8.32
N VAL A 40 -3.88 -14.98 7.29
CA VAL A 40 -2.86 -13.93 7.45
C VAL A 40 -3.41 -12.60 7.96
N LEU A 41 -4.62 -12.18 7.55
CA LEU A 41 -5.14 -10.86 7.93
C LEU A 41 -5.32 -10.68 9.45
N PRO A 42 -5.81 -11.67 10.22
CA PRO A 42 -5.92 -11.53 11.68
C PRO A 42 -4.57 -11.42 12.38
N ASN A 43 -3.52 -12.01 11.80
CA ASN A 43 -2.18 -12.13 12.39
C ASN A 43 -1.22 -11.03 11.91
N GLN A 44 -1.70 -10.08 11.11
CA GLN A 44 -0.83 -9.06 10.52
C GLN A 44 -0.25 -8.11 11.59
N ARG A 45 1.05 -7.85 11.46
CA ARG A 45 1.74 -6.85 12.28
C ARG A 45 1.23 -5.43 11.99
N GLY A 46 0.98 -5.13 10.72
CA GLY A 46 0.72 -3.79 10.23
C GLY A 46 1.99 -2.92 10.18
N MET A 47 1.83 -1.68 9.76
CA MET A 47 2.89 -0.67 9.67
C MET A 47 2.67 0.45 10.66
N SER A 48 3.76 1.07 11.11
CA SER A 48 3.73 2.36 11.80
C SER A 48 3.62 3.52 10.82
N LYS A 49 3.24 4.69 11.33
CA LYS A 49 3.20 5.93 10.55
C LYS A 49 4.56 6.30 9.95
N GLU A 50 5.67 6.04 10.65
CA GLU A 50 7.00 6.29 10.11
C GLU A 50 7.38 5.30 9.00
N GLU A 51 6.94 4.04 9.07
CA GLU A 51 7.11 3.09 7.97
C GLU A 51 6.31 3.52 6.73
N VAL A 52 5.08 4.00 6.91
CA VAL A 52 4.27 4.57 5.82
C VAL A 52 4.99 5.76 5.19
N LYS A 53 5.47 6.71 6.00
CA LYS A 53 6.19 7.90 5.55
C LYS A 53 7.45 7.56 4.75
N ARG A 54 8.22 6.56 5.21
CA ARG A 54 9.40 6.05 4.51
C ARG A 54 9.05 5.39 3.19
N GLU A 55 7.97 4.60 3.17
CA GLU A 55 7.49 3.97 1.94
C GLU A 55 7.12 5.04 0.91
N ILE A 56 6.29 6.02 1.26
CA ILE A 56 5.85 7.02 0.27
C ILE A 56 6.89 8.13 -0.01
N LYS A 57 7.98 8.17 0.76
CA LYS A 57 9.06 9.17 0.67
C LYS A 57 8.53 10.61 0.69
N SER A 58 7.67 10.90 1.67
CA SER A 58 6.96 12.18 1.79
C SER A 58 7.02 12.77 3.19
N ASN A 59 6.34 13.89 3.42
CA ASN A 59 6.29 14.58 4.71
C ASN A 59 5.15 14.06 5.60
N HIS A 60 5.11 14.50 6.87
CA HIS A 60 4.10 14.07 7.85
C HIS A 60 2.67 14.40 7.39
N PHE A 61 2.44 15.61 6.90
CA PHE A 61 1.12 16.04 6.42
C PHE A 61 0.58 15.13 5.31
N MET A 62 1.39 14.83 4.30
CA MET A 62 0.99 13.94 3.22
C MET A 62 0.80 12.50 3.71
N THR A 63 1.64 12.05 4.65
CA THR A 63 1.50 10.73 5.28
C THR A 63 0.15 10.59 5.96
N ASP A 64 -0.26 11.61 6.72
CA ASP A 64 -1.57 11.64 7.39
C ASP A 64 -2.71 11.61 6.38
N ARG A 65 -2.66 12.46 5.36
CA ARG A 65 -3.66 12.50 4.28
C ARG A 65 -3.82 11.16 3.56
N VAL A 66 -2.73 10.43 3.33
CA VAL A 66 -2.76 9.10 2.69
C VAL A 66 -3.39 8.08 3.64
N ILE A 67 -3.02 8.07 4.92
CA ILE A 67 -3.60 7.16 5.91
C ILE A 67 -5.10 7.42 6.07
N GLU A 68 -5.51 8.69 6.19
CA GLU A 68 -6.91 9.12 6.26
C GLU A 68 -7.70 8.64 5.03
N SER A 69 -7.22 8.92 3.81
CA SER A 69 -7.88 8.49 2.57
C SER A 69 -8.06 6.97 2.51
N LEU A 70 -7.01 6.21 2.82
CA LEU A 70 -7.08 4.75 2.82
C LEU A 70 -8.04 4.21 3.88
N GLN A 71 -8.15 4.88 5.02
CA GLN A 71 -9.06 4.50 6.10
C GLN A 71 -10.52 4.83 5.73
N GLU A 72 -10.78 6.01 5.18
CA GLU A 72 -12.10 6.45 4.69
C GLU A 72 -12.63 5.52 3.59
N GLU A 73 -11.74 5.06 2.70
CA GLU A 73 -12.05 4.09 1.64
C GLU A 73 -12.18 2.63 2.16
N GLY A 74 -11.92 2.41 3.45
CA GLY A 74 -12.00 1.09 4.09
C GLY A 74 -10.90 0.12 3.65
N HIS A 75 -9.82 0.61 3.04
CA HIS A 75 -8.70 -0.21 2.56
C HIS A 75 -7.71 -0.54 3.68
N VAL A 76 -7.67 0.28 4.72
CA VAL A 76 -6.90 0.02 5.93
C VAL A 76 -7.74 0.28 7.18
N SER A 77 -7.35 -0.38 8.27
CA SER A 77 -7.75 -0.05 9.63
C SER A 77 -6.57 0.60 10.35
N VAL A 78 -6.86 1.60 11.19
CA VAL A 78 -5.86 2.32 11.96
C VAL A 78 -6.17 2.14 13.44
N GLN A 79 -5.22 1.57 14.18
CA GLN A 79 -5.28 1.52 15.64
C GLN A 79 -4.21 2.46 16.21
N VAL A 80 -4.58 3.26 17.20
CA VAL A 80 -3.63 4.12 17.94
C VAL A 80 -3.57 3.62 19.37
N LEU A 81 -2.40 3.15 19.80
CA LEU A 81 -2.13 2.70 21.17
C LEU A 81 -0.96 3.52 21.72
N GLU A 82 -1.19 4.27 22.80
CA GLU A 82 -0.16 5.11 23.45
C GLU A 82 0.57 6.04 22.46
N GLY A 83 -0.15 6.57 21.47
CA GLY A 83 0.41 7.44 20.42
C GLY A 83 1.11 6.69 19.27
N HIS A 84 1.20 5.36 19.33
CA HIS A 84 1.75 4.54 18.26
C HIS A 84 0.66 4.07 17.29
N TYR A 85 0.82 4.45 16.03
CA TYR A 85 -0.06 4.02 14.95
C TYR A 85 0.27 2.60 14.53
N ARG A 86 -0.78 1.80 14.30
CA ARG A 86 -0.71 0.50 13.67
C ARG A 86 -1.73 0.46 12.53
N ILE A 87 -1.23 0.63 11.32
CA ILE A 87 -2.00 0.60 10.07
C ILE A 87 -2.00 -0.82 9.53
N ARG A 88 -3.19 -1.38 9.30
CA ARG A 88 -3.40 -2.77 8.87
C ARG A 88 -4.29 -2.81 7.65
N ILE A 89 -3.94 -3.58 6.63
CA ILE A 89 -4.76 -3.71 5.42
C ILE A 89 -6.01 -4.54 5.71
N THR A 90 -7.13 -4.16 5.11
CA THR A 90 -8.39 -4.91 5.17
C THR A 90 -8.47 -5.91 4.01
N ARG A 91 -9.49 -6.78 4.01
CA ARG A 91 -9.74 -7.65 2.84
C ARG A 91 -10.05 -6.79 1.61
N GLU A 92 -10.83 -5.74 1.78
CA GLU A 92 -11.18 -4.78 0.75
C GLU A 92 -9.95 -4.09 0.17
N GLY A 93 -8.97 -3.74 1.00
CA GLY A 93 -7.70 -3.18 0.55
C GLY A 93 -6.88 -4.15 -0.30
N VAL A 94 -6.85 -5.44 0.06
CA VAL A 94 -6.18 -6.47 -0.75
C VAL A 94 -6.89 -6.66 -2.10
N VAL A 95 -8.22 -6.74 -2.10
CA VAL A 95 -9.02 -6.88 -3.32
C VAL A 95 -8.86 -5.64 -4.21
N HIS A 96 -8.83 -4.44 -3.63
CA HIS A 96 -8.57 -3.20 -4.34
C HIS A 96 -7.23 -3.28 -5.06
N ILE A 97 -6.14 -3.56 -4.34
CA ILE A 97 -4.81 -3.56 -4.98
C ILE A 97 -4.69 -4.68 -6.00
N ARG A 98 -5.29 -5.86 -5.79
CA ARG A 98 -5.36 -6.93 -6.80
C ARG A 98 -6.02 -6.45 -8.10
N ARG A 99 -7.15 -5.75 -8.00
CA ARG A 99 -7.91 -5.25 -9.16
C ARG A 99 -7.16 -4.15 -9.91
N TYR A 100 -6.47 -3.28 -9.18
CA TYR A 100 -5.91 -2.07 -9.76
C TYR A 100 -4.39 -2.09 -9.97
N ASN A 101 -3.65 -3.10 -9.49
CA ASN A 101 -2.19 -3.16 -9.66
C ASN A 101 -1.77 -3.13 -11.13
N GLU A 102 -2.48 -3.84 -12.01
CA GLU A 102 -2.19 -3.82 -13.44
C GLU A 102 -2.47 -2.45 -14.07
N PHE A 103 -3.53 -1.78 -13.62
CA PHE A 103 -3.90 -0.45 -14.10
C PHE A 103 -2.89 0.61 -13.64
N TYR A 104 -2.50 0.56 -12.36
CA TYR A 104 -1.52 1.49 -11.80
C TYR A 104 -0.12 1.25 -12.33
N ARG A 105 0.31 -0.01 -12.48
CA ARG A 105 1.60 -0.31 -13.14
C ARG A 105 1.66 0.33 -14.51
N LYS A 106 0.59 0.28 -15.32
CA LYS A 106 0.57 0.90 -16.66
C LYS A 106 0.62 2.43 -16.59
N ILE A 107 -0.22 3.07 -15.79
CA ILE A 107 -0.36 4.54 -15.79
C ILE A 107 0.81 5.24 -15.08
N TYR A 108 1.33 4.63 -14.02
CA TYR A 108 2.36 5.21 -13.17
C TYR A 108 3.71 4.50 -13.33
N THR A 109 3.96 3.84 -14.46
CA THR A 109 5.19 3.05 -14.70
C THR A 109 6.45 3.86 -14.36
N GLU A 110 6.54 5.10 -14.84
CA GLU A 110 7.70 5.96 -14.65
C GLU A 110 7.85 6.40 -13.20
N GLN A 111 6.74 6.77 -12.54
CA GLN A 111 6.70 7.14 -11.13
C GLN A 111 7.12 5.97 -10.24
N ILE A 112 6.63 4.76 -10.52
CA ILE A 112 6.98 3.55 -9.76
C ILE A 112 8.46 3.23 -9.95
N ARG A 113 8.98 3.29 -11.19
CA ARG A 113 10.39 3.08 -11.49
C ARG A 113 11.30 4.09 -10.79
N ASP A 114 10.95 5.38 -10.84
CA ASP A 114 11.72 6.41 -10.15
C ASP A 114 11.63 6.23 -8.62
N HIS A 115 10.43 5.92 -8.11
CA HIS A 115 10.20 5.67 -6.70
C HIS A 115 11.12 4.57 -6.17
N TYR A 116 11.27 3.47 -6.89
CA TYR A 116 12.16 2.37 -6.49
C TYR A 116 13.57 2.44 -7.12
N ARG A 117 13.95 3.53 -7.78
CA ARG A 117 15.23 3.62 -8.53
C ARG A 117 16.47 3.36 -7.68
N PHE A 118 16.45 3.80 -6.43
CA PHE A 118 17.58 3.70 -5.48
C PHE A 118 17.29 2.79 -4.29
N THR A 119 16.20 2.01 -4.36
CA THR A 119 15.78 1.09 -3.29
C THR A 119 15.44 -0.26 -3.92
N GLN A 120 15.67 -1.36 -3.20
CA GLN A 120 15.34 -2.68 -3.75
C GLN A 120 13.84 -2.73 -4.11
N ALA A 121 13.55 -2.99 -5.39
CA ALA A 121 12.18 -3.14 -5.85
C ALA A 121 11.50 -4.29 -5.07
N PRO A 122 10.29 -4.07 -4.55
CA PRO A 122 9.56 -5.11 -3.84
C PRO A 122 9.19 -6.24 -4.81
N PHE A 123 8.98 -7.45 -4.29
CA PHE A 123 8.83 -8.66 -5.12
C PHE A 123 7.69 -8.56 -6.14
N TRP A 124 6.59 -7.87 -5.80
CA TRP A 124 5.45 -7.67 -6.69
C TRP A 124 5.75 -6.78 -7.91
N LEU A 125 6.89 -6.07 -7.91
CA LEU A 125 7.35 -5.23 -9.01
C LEU A 125 8.38 -5.93 -9.90
N ARG A 126 8.96 -7.06 -9.45
CA ARG A 126 9.97 -7.82 -10.22
C ARG A 126 9.24 -8.60 -11.29
N ASP A 127 9.61 -8.38 -12.56
CA ASP A 127 9.14 -9.17 -13.70
C ASP A 127 9.75 -10.58 -13.67
#